data_AF-A0A7X9HX44-F1
#
_entry.id   AF-A0A7X9HX44-F1
#
_cell.length_a   1.000
_cell.length_b   1.000
_cell.length_c   1.000
_cell.angle_alpha   90.00
_cell.angle_beta   90.00
_cell.angle_gamma   90.00
#
_symmetry.space_group_name_H-M   'P 1'
#
loop_
_entity.id
_entity.type
_entity.pdbx_description
1 polymer ?
#
loop_
_entity_poly.entity_id
_entity_poly.type
_entity_poly.pdbx_seq_one_letter_code
_entity_poly.pdbx_strand_id
1 'polypeptide(L)'
;MKMNLFITAITPGLALALIFYLVDRHDREPLHMLLKVFIFGAIYVIPTILIENFLLLFNRFGGLLGVAYTAFIVAGLTEEYMKREVVI
;
A
#
# COMPACT_ATOMS: atom_id res chain seq x y z
N MET A 1 -9.04 -13.78 -22.10
CA MET A 1 -7.93 -12.81 -21.86
C MET A 1 -8.18 -11.90 -20.66
N LYS A 2 -9.32 -11.19 -20.57
CA LYS A 2 -9.60 -10.29 -19.43
C LYS A 2 -9.72 -11.00 -18.06
N MET A 3 -10.36 -12.17 -18.02
CA MET A 3 -10.50 -12.95 -16.79
C MET A 3 -9.16 -13.41 -16.22
N ASN A 4 -8.26 -13.90 -17.08
CA ASN A 4 -6.94 -14.38 -16.66
C ASN A 4 -6.13 -13.27 -16.01
N LEU A 5 -6.13 -12.06 -16.58
CA LEU A 5 -5.43 -10.90 -16.03
C LEU A 5 -5.95 -10.51 -14.65
N PHE A 6 -7.28 -10.51 -14.49
CA PHE A 6 -7.91 -10.21 -13.20
C PHE A 6 -7.51 -11.23 -12.14
N ILE A 7 -7.62 -12.53 -12.46
CA ILE A 7 -7.22 -13.61 -11.55
C ILE A 7 -5.74 -13.49 -11.20
N THR A 8 -4.84 -13.30 -12.16
CA THR A 8 -3.41 -13.16 -11.88
C THR A 8 -3.06 -11.95 -11.03
N ALA A 9 -3.84 -10.86 -11.11
CA ALA A 9 -3.60 -9.66 -10.31
C ALA A 9 -3.99 -9.85 -8.83
N ILE A 10 -5.11 -10.53 -8.55
CA ILE A 10 -5.61 -10.71 -7.18
C ILE A 10 -5.00 -11.92 -6.46
N THR A 11 -4.61 -12.96 -7.21
CA THR A 11 -4.14 -14.23 -6.67
C THR A 11 -2.98 -14.09 -5.67
N PRO A 12 -1.88 -13.36 -5.98
CA PRO A 12 -0.76 -13.26 -5.03
C PRO A 12 -1.16 -12.56 -3.72
N GLY A 13 -1.97 -11.50 -3.78
CA GLY A 13 -2.43 -10.79 -2.58
C GLY A 13 -3.32 -11.67 -1.69
N LEU A 14 -4.27 -12.38 -2.30
CA LEU A 14 -5.14 -13.33 -1.59
C LEU A 14 -4.36 -14.51 -1.03
N ALA A 15 -3.40 -15.05 -1.79
CA ALA A 15 -2.56 -16.15 -1.34
C ALA A 15 -1.73 -15.76 -0.11
N LEU A 16 -1.13 -14.57 -0.10
CA LEU A 16 -0.37 -14.09 1.06
C LEU A 16 -1.28 -13.89 2.29
N ALA A 17 -2.44 -13.26 2.13
CA ALA A 17 -3.39 -13.07 3.23
C ALA A 17 -3.84 -14.41 3.83
N LEU A 18 -4.13 -15.41 2.98
CA LEU A 18 -4.47 -16.76 3.42
C LEU A 18 -3.31 -17.49 4.08
N ILE A 19 -2.09 -17.38 3.52
CA ILE A 19 -0.90 -17.99 4.11
C ILE A 19 -0.66 -17.45 5.51
N PHE A 20 -0.68 -16.13 5.70
CA PHE A 20 -0.47 -15.53 7.02
C PHE A 20 -1.55 -15.99 8.01
N TYR A 21 -2.82 -15.99 7.61
CA TYR A 21 -3.91 -16.45 8.47
C TYR A 21 -3.82 -17.95 8.84
N LEU A 22 -3.37 -18.81 7.92
CA LEU A 22 -3.29 -20.26 8.13
C LEU A 22 -2.02 -20.69 8.88
N VAL A 23 -0.90 -20.00 8.63
CA VAL A 23 0.39 -20.24 9.29
C VAL A 23 0.33 -19.76 10.74
N ASP A 24 -0.43 -18.71 11.02
CA ASP A 24 -0.68 -18.28 12.38
C ASP A 24 -1.56 -19.30 13.12
N ARG A 25 -0.92 -20.07 14.01
CA ARG A 25 -1.55 -21.15 14.80
C ARG A 25 -1.71 -20.82 16.27
N HIS A 26 -0.96 -19.87 16.78
CA HIS A 26 -0.88 -19.61 18.22
C HIS A 26 -1.71 -18.39 18.62
N ASP A 27 -1.70 -17.32 17.83
CA ASP A 27 -2.41 -16.06 18.14
C ASP A 27 -3.17 -15.52 16.92
N ARG A 28 -4.05 -16.36 16.36
CA ARG A 28 -4.82 -16.02 15.16
C ARG A 28 -5.51 -14.66 15.28
N GLU A 29 -5.12 -13.76 14.39
CA GLU A 29 -5.84 -12.51 14.21
C GLU A 29 -7.30 -12.77 13.79
N PRO A 30 -8.28 -12.09 14.40
CA PRO A 30 -9.66 -12.20 13.99
C PRO A 30 -9.84 -11.81 12.51
N LEU A 31 -10.50 -12.67 11.72
CA LEU A 31 -10.73 -12.45 10.28
C LEU A 31 -11.32 -11.07 9.96
N HIS A 32 -12.20 -10.56 10.83
CA HIS A 32 -12.80 -9.24 10.65
C HIS A 32 -11.77 -8.11 10.74
N MET A 33 -10.73 -8.23 11.59
CA MET A 33 -9.65 -7.24 11.68
C MET A 33 -8.75 -7.28 10.44
N LEU A 34 -8.37 -8.48 9.97
CA LEU A 34 -7.61 -8.66 8.73
C LEU A 34 -8.31 -8.01 7.53
N LEU A 35 -9.60 -8.31 7.33
CA LEU A 35 -10.39 -7.72 6.25
C LEU A 35 -10.53 -6.22 6.41
N LYS A 36 -10.72 -5.73 7.64
CA LYS A 36 -10.81 -4.30 7.94
C LYS A 36 -9.54 -3.58 7.52
N VAL A 37 -8.37 -4.02 7.96
CA VAL A 37 -7.07 -3.43 7.61
C VAL A 37 -6.82 -3.50 6.10
N PHE A 38 -7.15 -4.61 5.45
CA PHE A 38 -6.99 -4.73 3.99
C PHE A 38 -7.85 -3.74 3.21
N ILE A 39 -9.12 -3.59 3.58
CA ILE A 39 -10.05 -2.64 2.93
C ILE A 39 -9.63 -1.20 3.22
N PHE A 40 -9.31 -0.86 4.47
CA PHE A 40 -8.84 0.48 4.80
C PHE A 40 -7.53 0.81 4.10
N GLY A 41 -6.60 -0.13 4.01
CA GLY A 41 -5.37 0.01 3.22
C GLY A 41 -5.66 0.36 1.77
N ALA A 42 -6.61 -0.34 1.13
CA ALA A 42 -7.02 -0.04 -0.24
C ALA A 42 -7.68 1.34 -0.38
N ILE A 43 -8.49 1.76 0.60
CA ILE A 43 -9.12 3.09 0.62
C ILE A 43 -8.06 4.19 0.77
N TYR A 44 -7.08 4.00 1.64
CA TYR A 44 -6.03 4.99 1.92
C TYR A 44 -5.07 5.22 0.74
N VAL A 45 -4.99 4.31 -0.23
CA VAL A 45 -4.25 4.57 -1.48
C VAL A 45 -4.77 5.83 -2.21
N ILE A 46 -6.08 6.12 -2.12
CA ILE A 46 -6.68 7.29 -2.77
C ILE A 46 -6.09 8.60 -2.24
N PRO A 47 -6.14 8.92 -0.92
CA PRO A 47 -5.51 10.13 -0.40
C PRO A 47 -3.99 10.10 -0.55
N THR A 48 -3.31 8.94 -0.47
CA THR A 48 -1.86 8.85 -0.71
C THR A 48 -1.49 9.39 -2.08
N ILE A 49 -2.15 8.93 -3.15
CA ILE A 49 -1.88 9.37 -4.51
C ILE A 49 -2.15 10.87 -4.68
N LEU A 50 -3.17 11.42 -4.00
CA LEU A 50 -3.44 12.86 -4.05
C LEU A 50 -2.28 13.67 -3.45
N ILE A 51 -1.75 13.24 -2.30
CA ILE A 51 -0.61 13.91 -1.65
C ILE A 51 0.66 13.73 -2.48
N GLU A 52 0.93 12.53 -2.99
CA GLU A 52 2.10 12.28 -3.83
C GLU A 52 2.10 13.16 -5.07
N ASN A 53 0.98 13.23 -5.80
CA ASN A 53 0.85 14.10 -6.97
C ASN A 53 1.05 15.56 -6.60
N PHE A 54 0.52 16.01 -5.46
CA PHE A 54 0.75 17.35 -4.97
C PHE A 54 2.24 17.59 -4.67
N LEU A 55 2.91 16.68 -3.97
CA LEU A 55 4.34 16.78 -3.64
C LEU A 55 5.23 16.74 -4.88
N LEU A 56 4.85 15.98 -5.91
CA LEU A 56 5.56 15.93 -7.20
C LEU A 56 5.58 17.28 -7.92
N LEU A 57 4.54 18.11 -7.78
CA LEU A 57 4.52 19.46 -8.35
C LEU A 57 5.63 20.36 -7.80
N PHE A 58 6.10 20.07 -6.58
CA PHE A 58 7.22 20.80 -5.96
C PHE A 58 8.58 20.28 -6.40
N ASN A 59 8.66 19.13 -7.06
CA ASN A 59 9.92 18.57 -7.53
C ASN A 59 10.41 19.30 -8.79
N ARG A 60 10.95 20.51 -8.58
CA ARG A 60 11.63 21.29 -9.62
C ARG A 60 13.12 20.97 -9.71
N PHE A 61 13.60 20.00 -8.92
CA PHE A 61 15.00 19.61 -8.88
C PHE A 61 15.31 18.66 -10.04
N GLY A 62 16.40 18.93 -10.76
CA GLY A 62 16.94 18.02 -11.76
C GLY A 62 17.97 17.05 -11.18
N GLY A 63 18.25 15.97 -11.90
CA GLY A 63 19.32 15.01 -11.56
C GLY A 63 19.07 14.24 -10.26
N LEU A 64 20.16 13.92 -9.54
CA LEU A 64 20.12 13.07 -8.33
C LEU A 64 19.23 13.63 -7.21
N LEU A 65 19.17 14.95 -7.05
CA LEU A 65 18.35 15.58 -6.01
C LEU A 65 16.85 15.42 -6.28
N GLY A 66 16.42 15.49 -7.53
CA GLY A 66 15.03 15.24 -7.91
C GLY A 66 14.62 13.79 -7.67
N VAL A 67 15.52 12.84 -7.97
CA VAL A 67 15.30 11.40 -7.70
C VAL A 67 15.23 11.14 -6.19
N ALA A 68 16.15 11.71 -5.41
CA ALA A 68 16.15 11.56 -3.96
C ALA A 68 14.88 12.14 -3.33
N TYR A 69 14.42 13.32 -3.77
CA TYR A 69 13.18 13.91 -3.31
C TYR A 69 11.97 13.00 -3.60
N THR A 70 11.85 12.49 -4.83
CA THR A 70 10.75 11.57 -5.16
C THR A 70 10.82 10.28 -4.35
N ALA A 71 11.99 9.68 -4.18
CA ALA A 71 12.13 8.41 -3.48
C ALA A 71 11.84 8.52 -1.98
N PHE A 72 12.40 9.54 -1.31
CA PHE A 72 12.33 9.63 0.15
C PHE A 72 11.17 10.49 0.65
N ILE A 73 10.85 11.60 -0.03
CA ILE A 73 9.81 12.53 0.44
C ILE A 73 8.45 12.19 -0.18
N VAL A 74 8.40 12.03 -1.49
CA VAL A 74 7.13 11.75 -2.18
C VAL A 74 6.67 10.33 -1.86
N ALA A 75 7.41 9.30 -2.27
CA ALA A 75 6.99 7.92 -2.07
C ALA A 75 7.26 7.45 -0.64
N GLY A 76 8.53 7.41 -0.21
CA GLY A 76 8.92 6.78 1.06
C GLY A 76 8.19 7.33 2.28
N LEU A 77 8.26 8.65 2.50
CA LEU A 77 7.63 9.26 3.67
C LEU A 77 6.10 9.25 3.58
N THR A 78 5.52 9.60 2.43
CA THR A 78 4.05 9.69 2.29
C THR A 78 3.39 8.33 2.35
N GLU A 79 3.91 7.32 1.64
CA GLU A 79 3.34 5.97 1.68
C GLU A 79 3.41 5.37 3.07
N GLU A 80 4.57 5.44 3.74
CA GLU A 80 4.73 4.83 5.06
C GLU A 80 3.92 5.56 6.14
N TYR A 81 3.80 6.89 6.04
CA TYR A 81 2.90 7.64 6.91
C TYR A 81 1.45 7.19 6.71
N MET A 82 0.99 7.09 5.46
CA MET A 82 -0.38 6.68 5.15
C MET A 82 -0.68 5.23 5.57
N LYS A 83 0.27 4.31 5.39
CA LYS A 83 0.15 2.92 5.87
C LYS A 83 -0.02 2.87 7.38
N ARG A 84 0.67 3.74 8.14
CA ARG A 84 0.55 3.80 9.60
C ARG A 84 -0.87 4.20 10.04
N GLU A 85 -1.47 5.20 9.38
CA GLU A 85 -2.82 5.68 9.70
C GLU A 85 -3.94 4.65 9.41
N VAL A 86 -3.65 3.58 8.68
CA VAL A 86 -4.59 2.46 8.46
C VAL A 86 -4.75 1.59 9.71
N VAL A 87 -3.71 1.54 10.56
CA VAL A 87 -3.62 0.62 11.71
C VAL A 87 -3.91 1.32 13.04
N ILE A 88 -3.79 2.64 13.10
CA ILE A 88 -4.09 3.49 14.28
C ILE A 88 -5.59 3.77 14.35
#